data_AF-A0A6Y2R7Q6-F1
#
_entry.id   AF-A0A6Y2R7Q6-F1
#
_cell.length_a   1.000
_cell.length_b   1.000
_cell.length_c   1.000
_cell.angle_alpha   90.00
_cell.angle_beta   90.00
_cell.angle_gamma   90.00
#
_symmetry.space_group_name_H-M   'P 1'
#
loop_
_entity.id
_entity.type
_entity.pdbx_description
1 polymer ?
#
loop_
_entity_poly.entity_id
_entity_poly.type
_entity_poly.pdbx_seq_one_letter_code
_entity_poly.pdbx_strand_id
1 'polypeptide(L)' 'KSHNIIMKYLGPIIALSLLCIIIGFISTFFITSYVHSHYTPCDGSSGIYSGKNYVKGGATCH' A
#
# COMPACT_ATOMS: atom_id res chain seq x y z
N LYS A 1 38.84 -13.23 3.03
CA LYS A 1 38.62 -12.28 1.90
C LYS A 1 37.16 -12.24 1.41
N SER A 2 36.46 -13.38 1.27
CA SER A 2 35.07 -13.44 0.77
C SER A 2 34.03 -12.72 1.66
N HIS A 3 34.17 -12.75 2.98
CA HIS A 3 33.22 -12.13 3.92
C HIS A 3 33.09 -10.59 3.78
N ASN A 4 34.16 -9.89 3.40
CA ASN A 4 34.13 -8.43 3.20
C ASN A 4 33.37 -8.03 1.93
N ILE A 5 33.31 -8.91 0.94
CA ILE A 5 32.60 -8.64 -0.32
C ILE A 5 31.10 -8.73 -0.06
N ILE A 6 30.66 -9.75 0.68
CA ILE A 6 29.25 -9.97 1.02
C ILE A 6 28.67 -8.78 1.81
N MET A 7 29.36 -8.29 2.84
CA MET A 7 28.89 -7.12 3.59
C MET A 7 28.77 -5.84 2.74
N LYS A 8 29.62 -5.69 1.72
CA LYS A 8 29.61 -4.50 0.86
C LYS A 8 28.36 -4.41 -0.01
N TYR A 9 27.79 -5.55 -0.40
CA TYR A 9 26.55 -5.62 -1.18
C TYR A 9 25.30 -5.73 -0.31
N LEU A 10 25.40 -6.27 0.91
CA LEU A 10 24.27 -6.38 1.84
C LEU A 10 23.72 -5.00 2.24
N GLY A 11 24.59 -4.03 2.52
CA GLY A 11 24.18 -2.69 2.95
C GLY A 11 23.25 -1.99 1.95
N PRO A 12 23.64 -1.84 0.67
CA PRO A 12 22.78 -1.28 -0.37
C PRO A 12 21.46 -2.05 -0.56
N ILE A 13 21.49 -3.39 -0.48
CA ILE A 13 20.30 -4.22 -0.63
C ILE A 13 19.31 -3.97 0.51
N ILE A 14 19.80 -3.89 1.75
CA ILE A 14 18.97 -3.58 2.93
C ILE A 14 18.40 -2.17 2.81
N ALA A 15 19.23 -1.19 2.43
CA ALA A 15 18.79 0.19 2.24
C ALA A 15 17.70 0.30 1.15
N LEU A 16 17.88 -0.38 0.02
CA LEU A 16 16.89 -0.43 -1.06
C LEU A 16 15.59 -1.11 -0.60
N SER A 17 15.71 -2.20 0.15
CA SER A 17 14.55 -2.92 0.69
C SER A 17 13.73 -2.04 1.64
N LEU A 18 14.40 -1.30 2.53
CA LEU A 18 13.75 -0.34 3.43
C LEU A 18 13.08 0.80 2.66
N LEU A 19 13.74 1.31 1.63
CA LEU A 19 13.17 2.35 0.76
C LEU A 19 11.88 1.86 0.08
N CYS A 20 11.89 0.65 -0.49
CA CYS A 20 10.70 0.05 -1.09
C CYS A 20 9.54 -0.12 -0.09
N ILE A 21 9.84 -0.53 1.15
CA ILE A 21 8.83 -0.65 2.21
C ILE A 21 8.21 0.72 2.51
N ILE A 22 9.02 1.75 2.69
CA ILE A 22 8.54 3.11 2.97
C ILE A 22 7.65 3.62 1.84
N ILE A 23 8.09 3.47 0.58
CA ILE A 23 7.30 3.86 -0.60
C ILE A 23 5.98 3.08 -0.65
N GLY A 24 6.00 1.78 -0.35
CA GLY A 24 4.81 0.95 -0.29
C GLY A 24 3.80 1.41 0.75
N PHE A 25 4.26 1.75 1.97
CA PHE A 25 3.42 2.30 3.03
C PHE A 25 2.79 3.64 2.63
N ILE A 26 3.60 4.56 2.08
CA ILE A 26 3.13 5.87 1.62
C ILE A 26 2.08 5.69 0.52
N SER A 27 2.36 4.84 -0.47
CA SER A 27 1.45 4.58 -1.58
C SER A 27 0.13 3.98 -1.08
N THR A 28 0.20 3.02 -0.16
CA THR A 28 -1.00 2.40 0.44
C THR A 28 -1.83 3.43 1.17
N PHE A 29 -1.21 4.31 1.95
CA PHE A 29 -1.92 5.39 2.65
C PHE A 29 -2.68 6.29 1.67
N PHE A 30 -2.01 6.78 0.62
CA PHE A 30 -2.66 7.64 -0.39
C PHE A 30 -3.80 6.94 -1.12
N ILE A 31 -3.61 5.68 -1.53
CA ILE A 31 -4.65 4.89 -2.21
C ILE A 31 -5.85 4.70 -1.27
N THR A 32 -5.59 4.37 0.00
CA THR A 32 -6.65 4.20 1.01
C THR A 32 -7.45 5.48 1.20
N SER A 33 -6.77 6.61 1.38
CA SER A 33 -7.41 7.91 1.55
C SER A 33 -8.21 8.32 0.32
N TYR A 34 -7.69 8.08 -0.89
CA TYR A 34 -8.40 8.35 -2.14
C TYR A 34 -9.65 7.49 -2.28
N VAL A 35 -9.55 6.19 -2.00
CA VAL A 35 -10.70 5.28 -2.01
C VAL A 35 -11.73 5.74 -1.00
N HIS A 36 -11.32 6.11 0.21
CA HIS A 36 -12.23 6.58 1.25
C HIS A 36 -12.93 7.90 0.89
N SER A 37 -12.27 8.83 0.17
CA SER A 37 -12.87 10.11 -0.19
C SER A 37 -13.80 10.03 -1.40
N HIS A 38 -13.58 9.07 -2.31
CA HIS A 38 -14.33 8.94 -3.56
C HIS A 38 -15.29 7.77 -3.61
N TYR A 39 -15.14 6.80 -2.72
CA TYR A 39 -15.92 5.57 -2.71
C TYR A 39 -16.45 5.28 -1.32
N THR A 40 -17.70 4.81 -1.28
CA THR A 40 -18.39 4.39 -0.06
C THR A 40 -18.47 2.86 -0.07
N PRO A 41 -18.06 2.18 1.02
CA PRO A 41 -18.20 0.73 1.11
C PRO A 41 -19.68 0.37 1.27
N CYS A 42 -20.13 -0.66 0.55
CA CYS A 42 -21.51 -1.11 0.62
C CYS A 42 -21.88 -1.81 1.92
N ASP A 43 -20.89 -2.45 2.55
CA ASP A 43 -21.10 -3.33 3.69
C ASP A 43 -20.88 -2.62 5.04
N GLY A 44 -20.72 -1.28 5.02
CA GLY A 44 -20.43 -0.48 6.21
C GLY A 44 -19.05 -0.71 6.84
N SER A 45 -18.21 -1.57 6.25
CA SER A 45 -16.86 -1.86 6.75
C SER A 45 -15.84 -0.82 6.28
N SER A 46 -15.03 -0.32 7.22
CA SER A 46 -14.02 0.72 7.03
C SER A 46 -12.66 0.22 6.51
N GLY A 47 -12.59 -1.02 6.02
CA GLY A 47 -11.37 -1.62 5.47
C GLY A 47 -11.10 -1.25 4.01
N ILE A 48 -10.04 -1.81 3.43
CA ILE A 48 -9.74 -1.81 1.98
C ILE A 48 -10.06 -3.21 1.44
N TYR A 49 -11.13 -3.34 0.69
CA TYR A 49 -11.58 -4.60 0.10
C TYR A 49 -11.47 -4.54 -1.42
N SER A 50 -11.79 -5.66 -2.05
CA SER A 50 -11.91 -5.74 -3.50
C SER A 50 -12.88 -4.67 -4.02
N GLY A 51 -12.52 -3.98 -5.11
CA GLY A 51 -13.28 -2.83 -5.65
C GLY A 51 -14.76 -3.10 -5.96
N LYS A 52 -15.15 -4.39 -6.06
CA LYS A 52 -16.55 -4.84 -6.16
C LYS A 52 -17.43 -4.46 -4.96
N ASN A 53 -16.84 -4.16 -3.80
CA ASN A 53 -17.59 -3.79 -2.58
C ASN A 53 -17.68 -2.26 -2.39
N TYR A 54 -17.23 -1.48 -3.37
CA TYR A 54 -17.19 -0.02 -3.29
C TYR A 54 -18.04 0.59 -4.38
N VAL A 55 -18.90 1.52 -3.99
CA VAL A 55 -19.64 2.37 -4.92
C VAL A 55 -19.02 3.76 -4.94
N LYS A 56 -18.97 4.38 -6.12
CA LYS A 56 -18.54 5.78 -6.24
C LYS A 56 -19.54 6.64 -5.47
N GLY A 57 -19.05 7.56 -4.63
CA GLY A 57 -19.88 8.34 -3.70
C GLY A 57 -21.14 8.89 -4.36
N GLY A 58 -22.30 8.55 -3.81
CA GLY A 58 -23.64 8.90 -4.33
C GLY A 58 -24.37 7.79 -5.10
N ALA A 59 -23.72 6.66 -5.41
CA ALA A 59 -24.39 5.50 -5.99
C ALA A 59 -24.96 4.56 -4.90
N THR A 60 -26.10 3.93 -5.18
CA THR A 60 -26.71 2.92 -4.32
C THR A 60 -26.02 1.57 -4.49
N CYS A 61 -25.72 0.92 -3.36
CA CYS A 61 -25.32 -0.47 -3.34
C CYS A 61 -26.48 -1.34 -3.79
N HIS A 62 -26.18 -2.31 -4.66
CA HIS A 62 -27.18 -3.07 -5.39
C HIS A 62 -27.27 -4.53 -4.91
#